data_AF-A0A1I4QFZ2-F1
#
_entry.id   AF-A0A1I4QFZ2-F1
#
_cell.length_a   1.000
_cell.length_b   1.000
_cell.length_c   1.000
_cell.angle_alpha   90.00
_cell.angle_beta   90.00
_cell.angle_gamma   90.00
#
_symmetry.space_group_name_H-M   'P 1'
#
loop_
_entity.id
_entity.type
_entity.pdbx_description
1 polymer ?
#
loop_
_entity_poly.entity_id
_entity_poly.type
_entity_poly.pdbx_seq_one_letter_code
_entity_poly.pdbx_strand_id
1 'polypeptide(L)'
;MRKLSSNGARLDQHSEDIAKLQLKSAQTDVNVAELQKNLEKQQAEYDAHIKMHVKEDLLEPRFHGSDKWMFSFDDIADRHNINRNLVQKIAQEEGIRRRGGNLNIAK
;
A
#
# COMPACT_ATOMS: atom_id res chain seq x y z
N MET A 1 12.01 -60.53 5.12
CA MET A 1 10.93 -60.62 4.11
C MET A 1 10.30 -59.24 3.97
N ARG A 2 10.32 -58.61 2.78
CA ARG A 2 9.58 -57.36 2.52
C ARG A 2 8.13 -57.72 2.18
N LYS A 3 7.16 -57.23 2.98
CA LYS A 3 5.74 -57.38 2.64
C LYS A 3 5.43 -56.47 1.44
N LEU A 4 5.10 -57.07 0.30
CA LEU A 4 4.58 -56.34 -0.85
C LEU A 4 3.15 -55.91 -0.53
N SER A 5 2.92 -54.60 -0.41
CA SER A 5 1.58 -54.03 -0.29
C SER A 5 0.77 -54.38 -1.55
N SER A 6 -0.49 -54.78 -1.38
CA SER A 6 -1.38 -55.10 -2.50
C SER A 6 -1.70 -53.84 -3.31
N ASN A 7 -2.01 -54.01 -4.60
CA ASN A 7 -2.36 -52.88 -5.46
C ASN A 7 -3.57 -52.08 -4.93
N GLY A 8 -4.54 -52.73 -4.27
CA GLY A 8 -5.67 -52.04 -3.63
C GLY A 8 -5.23 -51.11 -2.49
N ALA A 9 -4.40 -51.61 -1.56
CA ALA A 9 -3.89 -50.81 -0.46
C ALA A 9 -3.04 -49.61 -0.93
N ARG A 10 -2.38 -49.72 -2.10
CA ARG A 10 -1.66 -48.60 -2.72
C ARG A 10 -2.62 -47.56 -3.28
N LEU A 11 -3.70 -47.97 -3.94
CA LEU A 11 -4.71 -47.03 -4.48
C LEU A 11 -5.44 -46.27 -3.37
N ASP A 12 -5.74 -46.94 -2.26
CA ASP A 12 -6.36 -46.30 -1.09
C ASP A 12 -5.42 -45.25 -0.48
N GLN A 13 -4.13 -45.59 -0.29
CA GLN A 13 -3.12 -44.64 0.21
C GLN A 13 -2.97 -43.43 -0.71
N HIS A 14 -2.93 -43.63 -2.03
CA HIS A 14 -2.83 -42.54 -2.99
C HIS A 14 -4.08 -41.63 -2.93
N SER A 15 -5.27 -42.21 -2.75
CA SER A 15 -6.52 -41.44 -2.62
C SER A 15 -6.51 -40.56 -1.38
N GLU A 16 -6.03 -41.09 -0.25
CA GLU A 16 -5.85 -40.31 0.99
C GLU A 16 -4.83 -39.19 0.81
N ASP A 17 -3.71 -39.45 0.13
CA ASP A 17 -2.67 -38.47 -0.11
C ASP A 17 -3.16 -37.35 -1.04
N ILE A 18 -3.94 -37.69 -2.08
CA ILE A 18 -4.60 -36.70 -2.96
C ILE A 18 -5.56 -35.82 -2.13
N ALA A 19 -6.38 -36.40 -1.26
CA ALA A 19 -7.30 -35.64 -0.42
C ALA A 19 -6.56 -34.69 0.52
N LYS A 20 -5.46 -35.13 1.13
CA LYS A 20 -4.60 -34.28 1.99
C LYS A 20 -3.97 -33.14 1.20
N LEU A 21 -3.49 -33.40 -0.03
CA LEU A 21 -2.91 -32.38 -0.89
C LEU A 21 -3.96 -31.36 -1.33
N GLN A 22 -5.17 -31.79 -1.67
CA GLN A 22 -6.28 -30.91 -2.02
C GLN A 22 -6.66 -30.01 -0.83
N LEU A 23 -6.78 -30.57 0.37
CA LEU A 23 -7.05 -29.80 1.59
C LEU A 23 -5.96 -28.76 1.84
N LYS A 24 -4.69 -29.16 1.70
CA LYS A 24 -3.55 -28.25 1.88
C LYS A 24 -3.55 -27.13 0.84
N SER A 25 -3.87 -27.44 -0.42
CA SER A 25 -3.98 -26.43 -1.49
C SER A 25 -5.11 -25.43 -1.21
N ALA A 26 -6.27 -25.90 -0.78
CA ALA A 26 -7.39 -25.04 -0.42
C ALA A 26 -7.03 -24.11 0.75
N GLN A 27 -6.30 -24.62 1.75
CA GLN A 27 -5.83 -23.80 2.87
C GLN A 27 -4.81 -22.74 2.41
N THR A 28 -3.89 -23.09 1.49
CA THR A 28 -2.93 -22.11 0.97
C THR A 28 -3.63 -21.01 0.18
N ASP A 29 -4.67 -21.34 -0.59
CA ASP A 29 -5.43 -20.36 -1.37
C ASP A 29 -6.14 -19.35 -0.45
N VAL A 30 -6.74 -19.83 0.65
CA VAL A 30 -7.34 -18.96 1.68
C VAL A 30 -6.30 -18.04 2.31
N ASN A 31 -5.13 -18.57 2.67
CA ASN A 31 -4.06 -17.77 3.27
C ASN A 31 -3.54 -16.70 2.30
N VAL A 32 -3.40 -17.03 1.01
CA VAL A 32 -2.97 -16.07 -0.02
C VAL A 32 -4.00 -14.95 -0.17
N ALA A 33 -5.29 -15.29 -0.22
CA ALA A 33 -6.35 -14.29 -0.30
C ALA A 33 -6.38 -13.36 0.92
N GLU A 34 -6.15 -13.90 2.13
CA GLU A 34 -6.06 -13.10 3.34
C GLU A 34 -4.84 -12.18 3.35
N LEU A 35 -3.67 -12.68 2.94
CA LEU A 35 -2.45 -11.88 2.82
C LEU A 35 -2.60 -10.76 1.77
N GLN A 36 -3.25 -11.03 0.64
CA GLN A 36 -3.54 -10.01 -0.38
C GLN A 36 -4.42 -8.90 0.20
N LYS A 37 -5.50 -9.25 0.89
CA LYS A 37 -6.39 -8.28 1.54
C LYS A 37 -5.66 -7.46 2.60
N ASN A 38 -4.80 -8.09 3.39
CA ASN A 38 -4.00 -7.38 4.40
C ASN A 38 -3.00 -6.42 3.75
N LEU A 39 -2.38 -6.80 2.64
CA LEU A 39 -1.47 -5.95 1.87
C LEU A 39 -2.19 -4.74 1.28
N GLU A 40 -3.38 -4.94 0.69
CA GLU A 40 -4.22 -3.84 0.19
C GLU A 40 -4.59 -2.86 1.30
N LYS A 41 -4.97 -3.37 2.48
CA LYS A 41 -5.29 -2.55 3.64
C LYS A 41 -4.08 -1.74 4.11
N GLN A 42 -2.92 -2.37 4.27
CA GLN A 42 -1.69 -1.70 4.69
C GLN A 42 -1.24 -0.64 3.68
N GLN A 43 -1.40 -0.92 2.39
CA GLN A 43 -1.09 0.05 1.35
C GLN A 43 -2.01 1.28 1.44
N ALA A 44 -3.31 1.07 1.64
CA ALA A 44 -4.26 2.16 1.81
C ALA A 44 -3.97 3.01 3.06
N GLU A 45 -3.58 2.37 4.18
CA GLU A 45 -3.17 3.06 5.40
C GLU A 45 -1.89 3.88 5.20
N TYR A 46 -0.90 3.31 4.51
CA TYR A 46 0.34 4.01 4.16
C TYR A 46 0.07 5.22 3.25
N ASP A 47 -0.73 5.05 2.21
CA ASP A 47 -1.07 6.13 1.28
C ASP A 47 -1.81 7.28 1.99
N ALA A 48 -2.73 6.94 2.90
CA ALA A 48 -3.44 7.93 3.73
C ALA A 48 -2.48 8.69 4.67
N HIS A 49 -1.55 7.97 5.31
CA HIS A 49 -0.56 8.54 6.20
C HIS A 49 0.40 9.50 5.46
N ILE A 50 0.92 9.09 4.30
CA ILE A 50 1.77 9.94 3.46
C ILE A 50 0.99 11.16 2.99
N LYS A 51 -0.25 10.99 2.53
CA LYS A 51 -1.08 12.12 2.07
C LYS A 51 -1.30 13.16 3.17
N MET A 52 -1.53 12.71 4.41
CA MET A 52 -1.68 13.59 5.56
C MET A 52 -0.42 14.42 5.81
N HIS A 53 0.75 13.78 5.89
CA HIS A 53 2.00 14.52 6.15
C HIS A 53 2.42 15.43 4.99
N VAL A 54 2.21 14.99 3.75
CA VAL A 54 2.40 15.85 2.58
C VAL A 54 1.49 17.07 2.66
N LYS A 55 0.22 16.91 3.08
CA LYS A 55 -0.71 18.04 3.26
C LYS A 55 -0.24 19.01 4.35
N GLU A 56 0.26 18.52 5.47
CA GLU A 56 0.81 19.35 6.55
C GLU A 56 1.97 20.19 6.03
N ASP A 57 2.96 19.56 5.39
CA ASP A 57 4.11 20.25 4.80
C ASP A 57 3.68 21.20 3.66
N LEU A 58 2.60 20.86 2.94
CA LEU A 58 2.00 21.69 1.90
C LEU A 58 1.31 22.96 2.43
N LEU A 59 0.94 22.99 3.70
CA LEU A 59 0.30 24.14 4.35
C LEU A 59 1.24 24.89 5.29
N GLU A 60 2.38 24.30 5.64
CA GLU A 60 3.33 24.90 6.58
C GLU A 60 3.92 26.22 6.03
N PRO A 61 3.65 27.36 6.70
CA PRO A 61 4.22 28.63 6.32
C PRO A 61 5.61 28.78 6.91
N ARG A 62 6.52 29.45 6.19
CA ARG A 62 7.91 29.68 6.65
C ARG A 62 7.97 30.52 7.94
N PHE A 63 7.00 31.42 8.10
CA PHE A 63 6.82 32.24 9.30
C PHE A 63 5.33 32.34 9.61
N HIS A 64 4.97 32.57 10.87
CA HIS A 64 3.58 32.70 11.28
C HIS A 64 2.90 33.85 10.51
N GLY A 65 1.83 33.55 9.77
CA GLY A 65 1.10 34.52 8.94
C GLY A 65 1.77 34.88 7.60
N SER A 66 2.81 34.17 7.17
CA SER A 66 3.45 34.40 5.87
C SER A 66 2.76 33.65 4.74
N ASP A 67 2.60 34.32 3.60
CA ASP A 67 2.18 33.71 2.32
C ASP A 67 3.28 32.87 1.65
N LYS A 68 4.44 32.73 2.30
CA LYS A 68 5.57 31.92 1.80
C LYS A 68 5.59 30.57 2.48
N TRP A 69 5.62 29.53 1.65
CA TRP A 69 5.71 28.14 2.07
C TRP A 69 7.08 27.80 2.65
N MET A 70 7.11 26.95 3.67
CA MET A 70 8.35 26.49 4.31
C MET A 70 9.18 25.60 3.38
N PHE A 71 8.51 24.68 2.69
CA PHE A 71 9.14 23.65 1.84
C PHE A 71 8.69 23.79 0.38
N SER A 72 9.58 23.50 -0.57
CA SER A 72 9.22 23.31 -1.97
C SER A 72 8.59 21.94 -2.20
N PHE A 73 8.07 21.67 -3.41
CA PHE A 73 7.57 20.33 -3.74
C PHE A 73 8.69 19.28 -3.79
N ASP A 74 9.91 19.67 -4.13
CA ASP A 74 11.06 18.77 -4.15
C ASP A 74 11.48 18.41 -2.72
N ASP A 75 11.53 19.39 -1.82
CA ASP A 75 11.87 19.15 -0.41
C ASP A 75 10.86 18.19 0.26
N ILE A 76 9.57 18.34 -0.05
CA ILE A 76 8.51 17.46 0.46
C ILE A 76 8.64 16.06 -0.13
N ALA A 77 8.94 15.97 -1.43
CA ALA A 77 9.15 14.68 -2.11
C ALA A 77 10.33 13.92 -1.49
N ASP A 78 11.44 14.60 -1.24
CA ASP A 78 12.64 14.03 -0.62
C ASP A 78 12.38 13.60 0.84
N ARG A 79 11.65 14.41 1.62
CA ARG A 79 11.30 14.07 3.02
C ARG A 79 10.48 12.80 3.16
N HIS A 80 9.49 12.62 2.29
CA HIS A 80 8.57 11.48 2.33
C HIS A 80 9.02 10.33 1.41
N ASN A 81 10.17 10.47 0.73
CA ASN A 81 10.69 9.51 -0.25
C ASN A 81 9.65 9.13 -1.33
N ILE A 82 8.96 10.13 -1.86
CA ILE A 82 7.94 9.97 -2.89
C ILE A 82 8.27 10.79 -4.13
N ASN A 83 7.58 10.52 -5.23
CA ASN A 83 7.75 11.30 -6.45
C ASN A 83 7.14 12.71 -6.28
N ARG A 84 7.85 13.75 -6.73
CA ARG A 84 7.35 15.15 -6.84
C ARG A 84 5.97 15.24 -7.50
N ASN A 85 5.71 14.42 -8.53
CA ASN A 85 4.41 14.38 -9.20
C ASN A 85 3.27 13.97 -8.26
N LEU A 86 3.53 13.09 -7.29
CA LEU A 86 2.55 12.70 -6.28
C LEU A 86 2.25 13.87 -5.34
N VAL A 87 3.28 14.61 -4.90
CA VAL A 87 3.12 15.84 -4.11
C VAL A 87 2.26 16.87 -4.86
N GLN A 88 2.51 17.06 -6.15
CA GLN A 88 1.72 17.96 -7.00
C GLN A 88 0.26 17.50 -7.12
N LYS A 89 0.03 16.20 -7.30
CA LYS A 89 -1.31 15.64 -7.38
C LYS A 89 -2.08 15.84 -6.06
N ILE A 90 -1.43 15.57 -4.92
CA ILE A 90 -2.01 15.81 -3.59
C ILE A 90 -2.35 17.29 -3.41
N ALA A 91 -1.44 18.20 -3.80
CA ALA A 91 -1.70 19.63 -3.74
C ALA A 91 -2.90 20.05 -4.60
N GLN A 92 -3.07 19.46 -5.80
CA GLN A 92 -4.22 19.72 -6.67
C GLN A 92 -5.53 19.20 -6.07
N GLU A 93 -5.53 17.98 -5.53
CA GLU A 93 -6.70 17.37 -4.88
C GLU A 93 -7.16 18.18 -3.66
N GLU A 94 -6.21 18.71 -2.89
CA GLU A 94 -6.49 19.56 -1.72
C GLU A 94 -6.75 21.03 -2.07
N GLY A 95 -6.74 21.40 -3.36
CA GLY A 95 -6.96 22.76 -3.83
C GLY A 95 -5.83 23.76 -3.51
N ILE A 96 -4.66 23.26 -3.08
CA ILE A 96 -3.50 24.08 -2.69
C ILE A 96 -2.76 24.52 -3.96
N ARG A 97 -2.88 25.81 -4.29
CA ARG A 97 -2.19 26.41 -5.44
C ARG A 97 -0.93 27.15 -4.99
N ARG A 98 0.21 26.43 -4.96
CA ARG A 98 1.54 27.05 -4.78
C ARG A 98 2.02 27.63 -6.12
N ARG A 99 1.50 28.81 -6.52
CA ARG A 99 2.10 29.56 -7.64
C ARG A 99 3.34 30.30 -7.16
N GLY A 100 4.43 30.23 -7.92
CA GLY A 100 5.54 31.17 -7.79
C GLY A 100 5.03 32.59 -8.05
N GLY A 101 4.67 33.31 -6.99
CA GLY A 101 4.05 34.63 -7.03
C GLY A 101 2.51 34.59 -7.12
N ASN A 102 1.86 35.13 -6.08
CA ASN A 102 0.42 35.37 -5.90
C ASN A 102 -0.48 34.17 -5.61
N LEU A 103 -0.81 34.04 -4.31
CA LEU A 103 -2.01 33.35 -3.80
C LEU A 103 -3.26 34.03 -4.35
N ASN A 104 -4.07 33.28 -5.10
CA ASN A 104 -5.49 33.56 -5.24
C ASN A 104 -6.22 32.39 -4.59
N ILE A 105 -6.66 32.58 -3.35
CA ILE A 105 -7.63 31.71 -2.70
C ILE A 105 -8.98 32.08 -3.31
N ALA A 106 -9.54 31.19 -4.13
CA ALA A 106 -10.93 31.35 -4.57
C ALA A 106 -11.82 31.16 -3.34
N LYS A 107 -12.53 32.22 -2.95
CA LYS A 107 -13.64 32.18 -2.00
C LYS A 107 -14.83 31.47 -2.62
#